data_AF-A0A0N1EK25-F1
#
_entry.id   AF-A0A0N1EK25-F1
#
_cell.length_a   1.000
_cell.length_b   1.000
_cell.length_c   1.000
_cell.angle_alpha   90.00
_cell.angle_beta   90.00
_cell.angle_gamma   90.00
#
_symmetry.space_group_name_H-M   'P 1'
#
loop_
_entity.id
_entity.type
_entity.pdbx_description
1 polymer ?
#
loop_
_entity_poly.entity_id
_entity_poly.type
_entity_poly.pdbx_seq_one_letter_code
_entity_poly.pdbx_strand_id
1 'polypeptide(L)'
;MMSGRISHEKAHYRIPALTTYVDACELERKFQCARPGERVTYALGPAVSLNAATAAMVRTWHDQGLCLLLREREEGGRGFRYFVQKRAREAAHRQETPADPIAGRPEAKLLQVLVAIAGRGGVLPSLDVLADRADLPSRNAADYRLRLLVKGGFVRIRRESEHRYVEIMNSEAGQ
;
A
#
# COMPACT_ATOMS: atom_id res chain seq x y z
N MET A 1 53.87 40.37 -10.97
CA MET A 1 52.61 40.35 -11.74
C MET A 1 52.38 38.93 -12.26
N MET A 2 51.44 38.19 -11.69
CA MET A 2 50.98 36.91 -12.26
C MET A 2 49.45 36.91 -12.20
N SER A 3 48.83 37.07 -13.36
CA SER A 3 47.38 37.09 -13.54
C SER A 3 46.90 35.66 -13.78
N GLY A 4 46.30 35.05 -12.77
CA GLY A 4 45.66 33.74 -12.88
C GLY A 4 44.32 33.88 -13.60
N ARG A 5 44.31 33.57 -14.90
CA ARG A 5 43.07 33.45 -15.67
C ARG A 5 42.36 32.17 -15.27
N ILE A 6 41.24 32.29 -14.56
CA ILE A 6 40.32 31.18 -14.31
C ILE A 6 39.57 30.92 -15.62
N SER A 7 39.85 29.78 -16.25
CA SER A 7 39.09 29.30 -17.40
C SER A 7 37.68 28.92 -16.96
N HIS A 8 36.68 29.67 -17.43
CA HIS A 8 35.27 29.28 -17.33
C HIS A 8 34.99 28.15 -18.33
N GLU A 9 35.31 26.92 -17.94
CA GLU A 9 34.79 25.73 -18.60
C GLU A 9 33.27 25.70 -18.39
N LYS A 10 32.52 25.86 -19.47
CA LYS A 10 31.05 25.85 -19.46
C LYS A 10 30.56 24.47 -19.07
N ALA A 11 30.24 24.29 -17.79
CA ALA A 11 29.54 23.11 -17.32
C ALA A 11 28.18 23.02 -18.03
N HIS A 12 28.06 22.09 -18.98
CA HIS A 12 26.80 21.75 -19.61
C HIS A 12 25.98 20.89 -18.63
N TYR A 13 25.26 21.54 -17.72
CA TYR A 13 24.27 20.85 -16.89
C TYR A 13 23.10 20.40 -17.77
N ARG A 14 23.09 19.12 -18.17
CA ARG A 14 21.89 18.48 -18.71
C ARG A 14 20.94 18.21 -17.56
N ILE A 15 19.97 19.10 -17.36
CA ILE A 15 18.86 18.87 -16.45
C ILE A 15 18.00 17.76 -17.07
N PRO A 16 17.85 16.59 -16.42
CA PRO A 16 16.97 15.54 -16.92
C PRO A 16 15.53 16.05 -17.00
N ALA A 17 14.75 15.54 -17.95
CA ALA A 17 13.35 15.92 -18.10
C ALA A 17 12.61 15.72 -16.76
N LEU A 18 11.97 16.78 -16.26
CA LEU A 18 11.25 16.73 -14.99
C LEU A 18 9.86 16.12 -15.20
N THR A 19 9.37 15.42 -14.19
CA THR A 19 8.00 14.93 -14.17
C THR A 19 7.08 16.01 -13.66
N THR A 20 6.11 16.35 -14.50
CA THR A 20 5.05 17.30 -14.20
C THR A 20 3.86 16.58 -13.60
N TYR A 21 3.33 17.11 -12.51
CA TYR A 21 2.14 16.58 -11.83
C TYR A 21 0.96 17.51 -12.05
N VAL A 22 -0.23 16.92 -12.15
CA VAL A 22 -1.47 17.66 -11.95
C VAL A 22 -1.57 18.04 -10.48
N ASP A 23 -2.12 19.21 -10.21
CA ASP A 23 -2.46 19.64 -8.86
C ASP A 23 -3.34 18.60 -8.15
N ALA A 24 -3.08 18.35 -6.87
CA ALA A 24 -3.75 17.29 -6.13
C ALA A 24 -5.26 17.55 -5.99
N CYS A 25 -5.67 18.79 -5.70
CA CYS A 25 -7.08 19.16 -5.57
C CYS A 25 -7.79 19.09 -6.93
N GLU A 26 -7.13 19.54 -8.00
CA GLU A 26 -7.66 19.43 -9.35
C GLU A 26 -7.88 17.96 -9.77
N LEU A 27 -6.90 17.10 -9.47
CA LEU A 27 -6.98 15.68 -9.76
C LEU A 27 -8.08 14.99 -8.97
N GLU A 28 -8.22 15.30 -7.68
CA GLU A 28 -9.30 14.79 -6.84
C GLU A 28 -10.67 15.13 -7.41
N ARG A 29 -10.89 16.40 -7.76
CA ARG A 29 -12.15 16.84 -8.38
C ARG A 29 -12.43 16.08 -9.69
N LYS A 30 -11.43 15.94 -10.56
CA LYS A 30 -11.57 15.18 -11.81
C LYS A 30 -11.89 13.71 -11.56
N PHE A 31 -11.22 13.08 -10.60
CA PHE A 31 -11.45 11.68 -10.25
C PHE A 31 -12.84 11.42 -9.66
N GLN A 32 -13.34 12.34 -8.83
CA GLN A 32 -14.70 12.27 -8.29
C GLN A 32 -15.76 12.34 -9.40
N CYS A 33 -15.59 13.24 -10.37
CA CYS A 33 -16.49 13.39 -11.51
C CYS A 33 -16.35 12.31 -12.60
N ALA A 34 -15.21 11.62 -12.67
CA ALA A 34 -14.95 10.59 -13.66
C ALA A 34 -15.93 9.40 -13.53
N ARG A 35 -16.32 8.82 -14.67
CA ARG A 35 -17.12 7.59 -14.71
C ARG A 35 -16.26 6.37 -14.42
N PRO A 36 -16.83 5.26 -13.91
CA PRO A 36 -16.13 3.98 -13.87
C PRO A 36 -15.55 3.62 -15.24
N GLY A 37 -14.30 3.19 -15.28
CA GLY A 37 -13.54 2.87 -16.50
C GLY A 37 -12.85 4.09 -17.15
N GLU A 38 -13.20 5.31 -16.77
CA GLU A 38 -12.60 6.53 -17.32
C GLU A 38 -11.18 6.75 -16.77
N ARG A 39 -10.30 7.27 -17.64
CA ARG A 39 -8.89 7.52 -17.33
C ARG A 39 -8.66 9.01 -17.07
N VAL A 40 -8.00 9.33 -15.97
CA VAL A 40 -7.59 10.70 -15.64
C VAL A 40 -6.07 10.73 -15.54
N THR A 41 -5.44 11.61 -16.31
CA THR A 41 -3.98 11.80 -16.27
C THR A 41 -3.60 12.54 -14.99
N TYR A 42 -2.59 12.05 -14.27
CA TYR A 42 -2.09 12.71 -13.06
C TYR A 42 -0.63 13.16 -13.16
N ALA A 43 0.16 12.58 -14.08
CA ALA A 43 1.54 12.98 -14.28
C ALA A 43 2.03 12.73 -15.72
N LEU A 44 3.02 13.53 -16.13
CA LEU A 44 3.74 13.42 -17.40
C LEU A 44 5.24 13.51 -17.11
N GLY A 45 6.03 12.56 -17.59
CA GLY A 45 7.47 12.62 -17.43
C GLY A 45 8.16 11.27 -17.47
N PRO A 46 9.49 11.23 -17.27
CA PRO A 46 10.25 9.98 -17.37
C PRO A 46 9.98 9.03 -16.20
N ALA A 47 9.67 9.56 -15.00
CA ALA A 47 9.41 8.75 -13.81
C ALA A 47 8.59 9.50 -12.76
N VAL A 48 7.59 8.86 -12.16
CA VAL A 48 6.86 9.40 -11.01
C VAL A 48 7.70 9.22 -9.74
N SER A 49 8.04 10.32 -9.07
CA SER A 49 8.56 10.35 -7.71
C SER A 49 7.52 9.87 -6.69
N LEU A 50 7.95 9.03 -5.76
CA LEU A 50 7.15 8.51 -4.64
C LEU A 50 6.79 9.59 -3.62
N ASN A 51 7.58 10.66 -3.53
CA ASN A 51 7.41 11.71 -2.54
C ASN A 51 6.49 12.85 -3.01
N ALA A 52 6.02 12.81 -4.27
CA ALA A 52 5.10 13.81 -4.78
C ALA A 52 3.70 13.60 -4.18
N ALA A 53 3.08 14.66 -3.66
CA ALA A 53 1.75 14.59 -3.02
C ALA A 53 0.69 13.95 -3.93
N THR A 54 0.66 14.33 -5.21
CA THR A 54 -0.24 13.75 -6.22
C THR A 54 0.01 12.24 -6.41
N ALA A 55 1.27 11.80 -6.41
CA ALA A 55 1.61 10.39 -6.54
C ALA A 55 1.22 9.58 -5.30
N ALA A 56 1.43 10.13 -4.11
CA ALA A 56 1.03 9.51 -2.86
C ALA A 56 -0.51 9.36 -2.78
N MET A 57 -1.26 10.41 -3.13
CA MET A 57 -2.72 10.38 -3.16
C MET A 57 -3.26 9.30 -4.11
N VAL A 58 -2.71 9.23 -5.31
CA VAL A 58 -3.11 8.24 -6.33
C VAL A 58 -2.79 6.81 -5.89
N ARG A 59 -1.69 6.58 -5.17
CA ARG A 59 -1.37 5.29 -4.56
C ARG A 59 -2.39 4.90 -3.49
N THR A 60 -2.73 5.83 -2.60
CA THR A 60 -3.77 5.59 -1.58
C THR A 60 -5.09 5.15 -2.22
N TRP A 61 -5.52 5.78 -3.32
CA TRP A 61 -6.73 5.37 -4.04
C TRP A 61 -6.62 3.98 -4.66
N HIS A 62 -5.46 3.64 -5.21
CA HIS A 62 -5.19 2.31 -5.75
C HIS A 62 -5.24 1.26 -4.63
N ASP A 63 -4.61 1.54 -3.49
CA ASP A 63 -4.53 0.66 -2.33
C ASP A 63 -5.89 0.49 -1.64
N GLN A 64 -6.81 1.45 -1.83
CA GLN A 64 -8.23 1.34 -1.44
C GLN A 64 -9.11 0.67 -2.51
N GLY A 65 -8.54 0.27 -3.65
CA GLY A 65 -9.25 -0.39 -4.73
C GLY A 65 -10.16 0.53 -5.54
N LEU A 66 -9.99 1.85 -5.41
CA LEU A 66 -10.81 2.85 -6.11
C LEU A 66 -10.38 3.04 -7.57
N CYS A 67 -9.11 2.76 -7.89
CA CYS A 67 -8.58 2.93 -9.23
C CYS A 67 -7.48 1.91 -9.58
N LEU A 68 -7.15 1.83 -10.87
CA LEU A 68 -5.96 1.17 -11.40
C LEU A 68 -4.96 2.22 -11.85
N LEU A 69 -3.66 1.95 -11.66
CA LEU A 69 -2.58 2.82 -12.12
C LEU A 69 -2.07 2.32 -13.46
N LEU A 70 -2.14 3.17 -14.48
CA LEU A 70 -1.71 2.85 -15.83
C LEU A 70 -0.65 3.85 -16.29
N ARG A 71 0.21 3.42 -17.23
CA ARG A 71 1.13 4.30 -17.92
C ARG A 71 1.16 3.99 -19.41
N GLU A 72 1.27 5.02 -20.23
CA GLU A 72 1.49 4.89 -21.67
C GLU A 72 2.72 5.70 -22.06
N ARG A 73 3.42 5.26 -23.10
CA ARG A 73 4.58 6.01 -23.63
C ARG A 73 4.07 7.22 -24.40
N GLU A 74 4.63 8.40 -24.17
CA GLU A 74 4.27 9.57 -24.97
C GLU A 74 4.73 9.44 -26.42
N GLU A 75 3.93 9.98 -27.34
CA GLU A 75 4.33 10.17 -28.74
C GLU A 75 5.57 11.07 -28.78
N GLY A 76 6.70 10.52 -29.24
CA GLY A 76 8.02 11.17 -29.20
C GLY A 76 9.00 10.53 -28.23
N GLY A 77 8.57 9.56 -27.41
CA GLY A 77 9.45 8.67 -26.64
C GLY A 77 10.22 9.33 -25.50
N ARG A 78 9.89 10.58 -25.14
CA ARG A 78 10.57 11.40 -24.12
C ARG A 78 10.11 11.14 -22.68
N GLY A 79 9.08 10.33 -22.49
CA GLY A 79 8.55 10.01 -21.17
C GLY A 79 7.30 9.15 -21.23
N PHE A 80 6.61 9.10 -20.09
CA PHE A 80 5.36 8.38 -19.90
C PHE A 80 4.26 9.35 -19.48
N ARG A 81 3.04 9.04 -19.92
CA ARG A 81 1.80 9.59 -19.40
C ARG A 81 1.23 8.62 -18.39
N TYR A 82 0.98 9.11 -17.18
CA TYR A 82 0.49 8.31 -16.08
C TYR A 82 -0.97 8.63 -15.79
N PHE A 83 -1.79 7.59 -15.70
CA PHE A 83 -3.22 7.69 -15.53
C PHE A 83 -3.70 6.93 -14.29
N VAL A 84 -4.78 7.43 -13.71
CA VAL A 84 -5.68 6.64 -12.88
C VAL A 84 -6.89 6.24 -13.68
N GLN A 85 -7.26 4.96 -13.64
CA GLN A 85 -8.52 4.47 -14.21
C GLN A 85 -9.48 4.15 -13.07
N LYS A 86 -10.62 4.83 -13.01
CA LYS A 86 -11.59 4.63 -11.93
C LYS A 86 -12.22 3.23 -12.01
N ARG A 87 -12.30 2.51 -10.90
CA ARG A 87 -12.98 1.20 -10.85
C ARG A 87 -14.47 1.39 -10.59
N ALA A 88 -15.29 0.49 -11.14
CA ALA A 88 -16.68 0.38 -10.74
C ALA A 88 -16.75 -0.04 -9.27
N ARG A 89 -17.67 0.56 -8.50
CA ARG A 89 -17.82 0.32 -7.05
C ARG A 89 -18.08 -1.16 -6.73
N GLU A 90 -18.68 -1.89 -7.65
CA GLU A 90 -18.92 -3.34 -7.56
C GLU A 90 -17.63 -4.18 -7.72
N ALA A 91 -16.61 -3.64 -8.40
CA ALA A 91 -15.30 -4.26 -8.56
C ALA A 91 -14.33 -3.92 -7.42
N ALA A 92 -14.65 -2.95 -6.55
CA ALA A 92 -13.82 -2.57 -5.39
C ALA A 92 -13.83 -3.64 -4.29
N HIS A 93 -14.77 -4.60 -4.32
CA HIS A 93 -14.81 -5.70 -3.35
C HIS A 93 -13.92 -6.89 -3.71
N ARG A 94 -13.24 -6.85 -4.87
CA ARG A 94 -12.20 -7.81 -5.25
C ARG A 94 -10.85 -7.08 -5.21
N GLN A 95 -10.45 -6.65 -4.02
CA GLN A 95 -9.05 -6.34 -3.78
C GLN A 95 -8.33 -7.66 -3.55
N GLU A 96 -7.42 -7.98 -4.45
CA GLU A 96 -6.32 -8.87 -4.18
C GLU A 96 -5.55 -8.24 -3.01
N THR A 97 -5.79 -8.75 -1.80
CA THR A 97 -4.95 -8.53 -0.64
C THR A 97 -3.49 -8.76 -1.08
N PRO A 98 -2.54 -7.88 -0.70
CA PRO A 98 -1.11 -8.11 -0.98
C PRO A 98 -0.80 -9.54 -0.57
N ALA A 99 -0.23 -10.33 -1.49
CA ALA A 99 -0.10 -11.78 -1.40
C ALA A 99 0.27 -12.20 0.02
N ASP A 100 -0.76 -12.52 0.81
CA ASP A 100 -0.61 -12.89 2.20
C ASP A 100 0.16 -14.21 2.12
N PRO A 101 1.36 -14.36 2.70
CA PRO A 101 2.14 -15.60 2.59
C PRO A 101 1.41 -16.82 3.18
N ILE A 102 0.25 -16.59 3.78
CA ILE A 102 -0.66 -17.54 4.41
C ILE A 102 -1.98 -17.66 3.60
N ALA A 103 -2.18 -16.92 2.51
CA ALA A 103 -3.36 -16.99 1.67
C ALA A 103 -3.64 -18.44 1.23
N GLY A 104 -4.81 -18.96 1.59
CA GLY A 104 -5.21 -20.36 1.35
C GLY A 104 -4.84 -21.35 2.47
N ARG A 105 -4.09 -20.94 3.49
CA ARG A 105 -3.84 -21.78 4.67
C ARG A 105 -4.93 -21.56 5.74
N PRO A 106 -5.24 -22.58 6.57
CA PRO A 106 -6.22 -22.44 7.65
C PRO A 106 -5.92 -21.30 8.63
N GLU A 107 -4.67 -20.88 8.74
CA GLU A 107 -4.20 -19.80 9.62
C GLU A 107 -4.62 -18.39 9.15
N ALA A 108 -5.01 -18.22 7.88
CA ALA A 108 -5.38 -16.92 7.31
C ALA A 108 -6.64 -16.34 7.97
N LYS A 109 -7.65 -17.17 8.24
CA LYS A 109 -8.88 -16.74 8.93
C LYS A 109 -8.58 -16.21 10.34
N LEU A 110 -7.70 -16.91 11.07
CA LEU A 110 -7.30 -16.49 12.42
C LEU A 110 -6.54 -15.16 12.39
N LEU A 111 -5.65 -14.97 11.42
CA LEU A 111 -4.93 -13.71 11.25
C LEU A 111 -5.88 -12.54 10.97
N GLN A 112 -6.88 -12.72 10.08
CA GLN A 112 -7.90 -11.68 9.81
C GLN A 112 -8.67 -11.27 11.07
N VAL A 113 -9.07 -12.24 11.90
CA VAL A 113 -9.74 -11.97 13.18
C VAL A 113 -8.83 -11.18 14.12
N LEU A 114 -7.54 -11.52 14.19
CA LEU A 114 -6.56 -10.82 15.02
C LEU A 114 -6.30 -9.39 14.52
N VAL A 115 -6.22 -9.18 13.21
CA VAL A 115 -6.11 -7.84 12.59
C VAL A 115 -7.32 -6.98 12.95
N ALA A 116 -8.54 -7.53 12.88
CA ALA A 116 -9.75 -6.82 13.25
C ALA A 116 -9.79 -6.43 14.74
N ILE A 117 -9.22 -7.27 15.62
CA ILE A 117 -9.11 -6.99 17.05
C ILE A 117 -8.04 -5.90 17.30
N ALA A 118 -6.87 -6.03 16.69
CA ALA A 118 -5.78 -5.08 16.82
C ALA A 118 -6.13 -3.68 16.27
N GLY A 119 -6.80 -3.62 15.12
CA GLY A 119 -7.26 -2.36 14.52
C GLY A 119 -8.29 -1.59 15.38
N ARG A 120 -8.91 -2.24 16.36
CA ARG A 120 -9.81 -1.63 17.34
C ARG A 120 -9.13 -1.37 18.70
N GLY A 121 -7.84 -1.64 18.83
CA GLY A 121 -7.13 -1.62 20.11
C GLY A 121 -7.67 -2.64 21.12
N GLY A 122 -8.33 -3.69 20.63
CA GLY A 122 -9.06 -4.65 21.47
C GLY A 122 -8.14 -5.57 22.26
N VAL A 123 -8.58 -5.92 23.46
CA VAL A 123 -7.97 -6.99 24.27
C VAL A 123 -8.13 -8.32 23.53
N LEU A 124 -7.06 -9.12 23.52
CA LEU A 124 -7.05 -10.48 22.99
C LEU A 124 -8.05 -11.35 23.77
N PRO A 125 -9.15 -11.80 23.13
CA PRO A 125 -10.14 -12.65 23.78
C PRO A 125 -9.59 -14.05 24.07
N SER A 126 -10.37 -14.87 24.78
CA SER A 126 -9.99 -16.26 25.06
C SER A 126 -9.81 -17.07 23.77
N LEU A 127 -9.05 -18.16 23.88
CA LEU A 127 -8.78 -19.06 22.75
C LEU A 127 -10.07 -19.71 22.21
N ASP A 128 -11.07 -19.94 23.08
CA ASP A 128 -12.38 -20.45 22.68
C ASP A 128 -13.11 -19.44 21.79
N VAL A 129 -13.13 -18.16 22.20
CA VAL A 129 -13.74 -17.08 21.41
C VAL A 129 -12.97 -16.83 20.11
N LEU A 130 -11.64 -17.01 20.10
CA LEU A 130 -10.85 -16.95 18.87
C LEU A 130 -11.16 -18.12 17.93
N ALA A 131 -11.36 -19.32 18.47
CA ALA A 131 -11.72 -20.48 17.68
C ALA A 131 -13.07 -20.28 17.00
N ASP A 132 -14.07 -19.81 17.75
CA ASP A 132 -15.42 -19.53 17.23
C ASP A 132 -15.38 -18.47 16.13
N ARG A 133 -14.65 -17.36 16.35
CA ARG A 133 -14.55 -16.27 15.37
C ARG A 133 -13.76 -16.64 14.12
N ALA A 134 -12.79 -17.55 14.24
CA ALA A 134 -11.95 -18.01 13.14
C ALA A 134 -12.49 -19.28 12.47
N ASP A 135 -13.67 -19.77 12.88
CA ASP A 135 -14.30 -20.99 12.35
C ASP A 135 -13.36 -22.22 12.50
N LEU A 136 -12.74 -22.34 13.68
CA LEU A 136 -11.83 -23.42 14.03
C LEU A 136 -12.54 -24.46 14.90
N PRO A 137 -12.19 -25.76 14.74
CA PRO A 137 -12.93 -26.85 15.39
C PRO A 137 -12.70 -26.94 16.90
N SER A 138 -11.67 -26.29 17.45
CA SER A 138 -11.40 -26.33 18.88
C SER A 138 -10.46 -25.22 19.35
N ARG A 139 -10.47 -25.00 20.67
CA ARG A 139 -9.49 -24.20 21.39
C ARG A 139 -8.03 -24.57 21.08
N ASN A 140 -7.74 -25.87 21.00
CA ASN A 140 -6.39 -26.35 20.72
C ASN A 140 -5.95 -26.04 19.29
N ALA A 141 -6.90 -26.10 18.35
CA ALA A 141 -6.69 -25.66 16.97
C ALA A 141 -6.41 -24.15 16.86
N ALA A 142 -7.01 -23.32 17.71
CA ALA A 142 -6.71 -21.90 17.81
C ALA A 142 -5.34 -21.64 18.47
N ASP A 143 -5.02 -22.32 19.58
CA ASP A 143 -3.73 -22.17 20.27
C ASP A 143 -2.55 -22.55 19.36
N TYR A 144 -2.64 -23.69 18.69
CA TYR A 144 -1.61 -24.17 17.76
C TYR A 144 -1.35 -23.15 16.65
N ARG A 145 -2.41 -22.62 16.03
CA ARG A 145 -2.29 -21.65 14.93
C ARG A 145 -1.82 -20.28 15.41
N LEU A 146 -2.26 -19.83 16.58
CA LEU A 146 -1.74 -18.62 17.20
C LEU A 146 -0.23 -18.73 17.45
N ARG A 147 0.25 -19.87 17.94
CA ARG A 147 1.70 -20.13 18.09
C ARG A 147 2.44 -20.09 16.75
N LEU A 148 1.86 -20.62 15.67
CA LEU A 148 2.45 -20.54 14.34
C LEU A 148 2.57 -19.10 13.85
N LEU A 149 1.52 -18.28 14.04
CA LEU A 149 1.54 -16.86 13.65
C LEU A 149 2.57 -16.06 14.45
N VAL A 150 2.71 -16.34 15.75
CA VAL A 150 3.74 -15.72 16.59
C VAL A 150 5.15 -16.17 16.17
N LYS A 151 5.35 -17.47 15.94
CA LYS A 151 6.64 -18.03 15.49
C LYS A 151 7.03 -17.51 14.11
N GLY A 152 6.06 -17.31 13.22
CA GLY A 152 6.24 -16.74 11.89
C GLY A 152 6.46 -15.23 11.89
N GLY A 153 6.38 -14.57 13.05
CA GLY A 153 6.62 -13.13 13.16
C GLY A 153 5.47 -12.25 12.64
N PHE A 154 4.29 -12.82 12.37
CA PHE A 154 3.11 -12.08 11.89
C PHE A 154 2.39 -11.33 13.01
N VAL A 155 2.45 -11.89 14.22
CA VAL A 155 1.73 -11.39 15.39
C VAL A 155 2.64 -11.39 16.61
N ARG A 156 2.60 -10.33 17.41
CA ARG A 156 3.21 -10.28 18.74
C ARG A 156 2.12 -10.12 19.79
N ILE A 157 2.19 -10.93 20.84
CA ILE A 157 1.29 -10.81 22.00
C ILE A 157 2.02 -10.01 23.06
N ARG A 158 1.46 -8.86 23.44
CA ARG A 158 1.92 -8.09 24.61
C ARG A 158 1.02 -8.35 25.80
N ARG A 159 1.62 -8.39 26.98
CA ARG A 159 0.90 -8.42 28.25
C ARG A 159 1.05 -7.06 28.89
N GLU A 160 -0.08 -6.45 29.20
CA GLU A 160 -0.14 -5.20 29.94
C GLU A 160 -1.12 -5.41 31.08
N SER A 161 -0.58 -5.46 32.31
CA SER A 161 -1.32 -5.79 33.53
C SER A 161 -2.06 -7.14 33.41
N GLU A 162 -3.39 -7.15 33.60
CA GLU A 162 -4.27 -8.33 33.52
C GLU A 162 -4.71 -8.68 32.08
N HIS A 163 -4.34 -7.84 31.09
CA HIS A 163 -4.84 -7.96 29.73
C HIS A 163 -3.74 -8.34 28.73
N ARG A 164 -4.15 -9.10 27.72
CA ARG A 164 -3.30 -9.47 26.59
C ARG A 164 -3.72 -8.64 25.40
N TYR A 165 -2.77 -8.07 24.68
CA TYR A 165 -3.01 -7.32 23.45
C TYR A 165 -2.26 -7.99 22.31
N VAL A 166 -2.83 -7.88 21.12
CA VAL A 166 -2.22 -8.37 19.90
C VAL A 166 -1.75 -7.20 19.06
N GLU A 167 -0.46 -7.21 18.76
CA GLU A 167 0.17 -6.31 17.80
C GLU A 167 0.39 -7.08 16.50
N ILE A 168 -0.11 -6.53 15.40
CA ILE A 168 0.18 -7.04 14.05
C ILE A 168 1.53 -6.49 13.64
N MET A 169 2.47 -7.40 13.38
CA MET A 169 3.76 -7.01 12.82
C MET A 169 3.55 -6.88 11.31
N ASN A 170 3.60 -5.66 10.78
CA ASN A 170 3.66 -5.46 9.33
C ASN A 170 4.85 -6.25 8.81
N SER A 171 4.59 -7.28 8.01
CA SER A 171 5.61 -8.08 7.36
C SER A 171 6.29 -7.25 6.27
N GLU A 172 7.20 -6.36 6.67
CA GLU A 172 8.23 -5.78 5.80
C GLU A 172 9.53 -6.61 5.83
N ALA A 173 9.44 -7.93 6.04
CA ALA A 173 10.57 -8.85 5.97
C ALA A 173 10.17 -10.07 5.12
N GLY A 174 10.82 -10.40 4.01
CA GLY A 174 12.00 -9.82 3.38
C GLY A 174 12.11 -10.25 1.92
N GLN A 175 12.89 -9.44 1.19
CA GLN A 175 13.67 -9.69 -0.04
C GLN A 175 13.19 -10.78 -1.02
#